data_AF-A0A941IRF0-F1
#
_entry.id   AF-A0A941IRF0-F1
#
_cell.length_a   1.000
_cell.length_b   1.000
_cell.length_c   1.000
_cell.angle_alpha   90.00
_cell.angle_beta   90.00
_cell.angle_gamma   90.00
#
_symmetry.space_group_name_H-M   'P 1'
#
loop_
_entity.id
_entity.type
_entity.pdbx_description
1 polymer ?
#
loop_
_entity_poly.entity_id
_entity_poly.type
_entity_poly.pdbx_seq_one_letter_code
_entity_poly.pdbx_strand_id
1 'polypeptide(L)'
;MDTHHPERGDAHTNRLAGSLKLVDAIAQSVGVMGPVFSIAFLVPLLVGLNASGSGAGTAAPLAVLIAAIGVLGLGWIVAQYARRIHAAGSLYDYVTDGLGQRVGAAAGLLYYVGILVLGVGILVMIGGTIHDTLQAEFNITPLPETVWDLILLVGLAAVLYLGVALSTRAQLTLALISLTVVLIFAVYVIVKLGSANHVDEAFKPSSSPQGLRGVLFGVLYGVLLFTGFETAANLGEETAHPKRDIPRAVLTSVVAVAGFYIIASYAQVAGYHFSLDALGKNSGAPLFGLAGPVSDGGFGSVAVRRLLELVVVFDMIAVLIGCATAASRGLFAMARDKRLPAPLARISARRGTPLTAAAVVVLCHLVVIVLTESWNGLFAQAGLPHYVAVFSWGSTFGGFALAMIYLLMSVGALRGLRDHSRLWAVYLACAVGIVVTGAAIFGSFYHVTAPVIYAPYAALVLLLLGLVLAYVRAGAATNFADTLDAAPAPSAGSVAAAE
;
A
#
# COMPACT_ATOMS: atom_id res chain seq x y z
N MET A 1 -48.31 -23.80 -25.51
CA MET A 1 -47.54 -23.10 -26.56
C MET A 1 -46.74 -22.06 -25.79
N ASP A 2 -45.71 -22.53 -25.08
CA ASP A 2 -44.98 -21.75 -24.08
C ASP A 2 -43.70 -21.21 -24.72
N THR A 3 -43.69 -19.90 -24.95
CA THR A 3 -42.53 -19.18 -25.42
C THR A 3 -41.61 -18.89 -24.23
N HIS A 4 -40.61 -19.74 -24.04
CA HIS A 4 -39.44 -19.41 -23.22
C HIS A 4 -38.70 -18.21 -23.85
N HIS A 5 -38.80 -17.06 -23.20
CA HIS A 5 -37.82 -15.98 -23.37
C HIS A 5 -36.50 -16.42 -22.71
N PRO A 6 -35.37 -16.50 -23.44
CA PRO A 6 -34.08 -16.70 -22.80
C PRO A 6 -33.66 -15.38 -22.12
N GLU A 7 -33.44 -15.43 -20.82
CA GLU A 7 -32.86 -14.35 -20.02
C GLU A 7 -31.51 -13.94 -20.61
N ARG A 8 -31.43 -12.71 -21.13
CA ARG A 8 -30.22 -12.08 -21.68
C ARG A 8 -29.35 -11.43 -20.57
N GLY A 9 -29.38 -11.94 -19.35
CA GLY A 9 -28.76 -11.31 -18.17
C GLY A 9 -27.31 -11.73 -17.85
N ASP A 10 -26.95 -13.00 -18.04
CA ASP A 10 -25.88 -13.58 -17.20
C ASP A 10 -24.54 -13.90 -17.92
N ALA A 11 -24.41 -13.58 -19.20
CA ALA A 11 -23.19 -13.90 -19.97
C ALA A 11 -22.04 -12.87 -19.81
N HIS A 12 -22.22 -11.81 -19.01
CA HIS A 12 -21.27 -10.69 -18.97
C HIS A 12 -20.31 -10.66 -17.77
N THR A 13 -20.45 -11.56 -16.80
CA THR A 13 -19.80 -11.42 -15.48
C THR A 13 -18.38 -11.98 -15.36
N ASN A 14 -17.84 -12.73 -16.33
CA ASN A 14 -16.58 -13.46 -16.05
C ASN A 14 -15.53 -13.53 -17.17
N ARG A 15 -15.28 -12.44 -17.90
CA ARG A 15 -14.24 -12.42 -18.95
C ARG A 15 -12.80 -12.36 -18.43
N LEU A 16 -12.60 -11.97 -17.17
CA LEU A 16 -11.26 -11.85 -16.57
C LEU A 16 -10.96 -12.94 -15.53
N ALA A 17 -11.91 -13.83 -15.22
CA ALA A 17 -11.61 -14.96 -14.33
C ALA A 17 -10.44 -15.77 -14.87
N GLY A 18 -9.47 -16.00 -14.01
CA GLY A 18 -8.26 -16.74 -14.34
C GLY A 18 -7.31 -16.07 -15.33
N SER A 19 -7.48 -14.76 -15.59
CA SER A 19 -6.51 -14.00 -16.39
C SER A 19 -5.20 -13.74 -15.66
N LEU A 20 -5.22 -13.79 -14.32
CA LEU A 20 -4.06 -13.54 -13.46
C LEU A 20 -3.52 -14.82 -12.81
N LYS A 21 -2.20 -14.86 -12.64
CA LYS A 21 -1.45 -15.93 -11.97
C LYS A 21 -0.92 -15.44 -10.62
N LEU A 22 -0.37 -16.37 -9.83
CA LEU A 22 0.31 -16.07 -8.56
C LEU A 22 1.33 -14.92 -8.69
N VAL A 23 2.10 -14.88 -9.76
CA VAL A 23 3.12 -13.85 -9.99
C VAL A 23 2.49 -12.46 -10.15
N ASP A 24 1.32 -12.36 -10.81
CA ASP A 24 0.61 -11.09 -10.97
C ASP A 24 0.01 -10.63 -9.62
N ALA A 25 -0.44 -11.56 -8.77
CA ALA A 25 -0.90 -11.24 -7.42
C ALA A 25 0.26 -10.81 -6.49
N ILE A 26 1.42 -11.46 -6.59
CA ILE A 26 2.64 -11.03 -5.88
C ILE A 26 3.01 -9.61 -6.33
N ALA A 27 3.00 -9.36 -7.64
CA ALA A 27 3.28 -8.05 -8.22
C ALA A 27 2.39 -6.95 -7.63
N GLN A 28 1.09 -7.24 -7.51
CA GLN A 28 0.13 -6.31 -6.92
C GLN A 28 0.53 -5.92 -5.49
N SER A 29 0.84 -6.90 -4.65
CA SER A 29 1.19 -6.63 -3.25
C SER A 29 2.55 -5.94 -3.11
N VAL A 30 3.57 -6.45 -3.81
CA VAL A 30 4.93 -5.87 -3.77
C VAL A 30 4.92 -4.46 -4.32
N GLY A 31 4.27 -4.24 -5.46
CA GLY A 31 4.29 -2.91 -6.07
C GLY A 31 3.50 -1.87 -5.27
N VAL A 32 2.43 -2.23 -4.54
CA VAL A 32 1.76 -1.26 -3.64
C VAL A 32 2.60 -0.95 -2.40
N MET A 33 3.35 -1.93 -1.86
CA MET A 33 4.29 -1.66 -0.77
C MET A 33 5.39 -0.66 -1.18
N GLY A 34 5.74 -0.63 -2.47
CA GLY A 34 6.81 0.21 -3.01
C GLY A 34 8.11 0.07 -2.21
N PRO A 35 8.81 -1.07 -2.26
CA PRO A 35 9.89 -1.34 -1.34
C PRO A 35 11.04 -0.33 -1.47
N VAL A 36 11.36 0.06 -2.69
CA VAL A 36 12.45 0.99 -2.97
C VAL A 36 12.06 2.41 -2.55
N PHE A 37 10.83 2.81 -2.89
CA PHE A 37 10.23 4.06 -2.44
C PHE A 37 10.24 4.17 -0.90
N SER A 38 9.72 3.15 -0.23
CA SER A 38 9.64 3.07 1.24
C SER A 38 11.01 3.22 1.90
N ILE A 39 12.04 2.57 1.34
CA ILE A 39 13.41 2.67 1.86
C ILE A 39 14.03 4.04 1.58
N ALA A 40 13.74 4.65 0.44
CA ALA A 40 14.28 5.96 0.10
C ALA A 40 13.76 7.06 1.03
N PHE A 41 12.47 7.04 1.37
CA PHE A 41 11.80 8.16 2.03
C PHE A 41 11.30 7.87 3.46
N LEU A 42 11.05 6.62 3.86
CA LEU A 42 10.46 6.30 5.16
C LEU A 42 11.48 5.85 6.22
N VAL A 43 12.73 5.56 5.84
CA VAL A 43 13.81 5.24 6.81
C VAL A 43 14.03 6.35 7.85
N PRO A 44 14.02 7.65 7.50
CA PRO A 44 14.06 8.74 8.48
C PRO A 44 12.99 8.61 9.57
N LEU A 45 11.79 8.17 9.22
CA LEU A 45 10.73 7.93 10.20
C LEU A 45 11.08 6.78 11.15
N LEU A 46 11.64 5.68 10.63
CA LEU A 46 12.05 4.52 11.42
C LEU A 46 13.11 4.86 12.47
N VAL A 47 14.12 5.63 12.07
CA VAL A 47 15.25 5.95 12.96
C VAL A 47 14.90 7.03 13.99
N GLY A 48 13.83 7.81 13.75
CA GLY A 48 13.37 8.87 14.65
C GLY A 48 13.69 10.29 14.19
N LEU A 49 14.08 10.49 12.93
CA LEU A 49 14.26 11.79 12.30
C LEU A 49 12.91 12.34 11.80
N ASN A 50 11.96 12.43 12.72
CA ASN A 50 10.60 12.88 12.48
C ASN A 50 10.19 13.86 13.59
N ALA A 51 8.99 14.46 13.50
CA ALA A 51 8.53 15.46 14.46
C ALA A 51 8.49 14.96 15.93
N SER A 52 8.35 13.65 16.17
CA SER A 52 8.35 13.07 17.51
C SER A 52 9.75 12.89 18.11
N GLY A 53 10.81 13.02 17.30
CA GLY A 53 12.19 12.70 17.68
C GLY A 53 12.39 11.25 18.15
N SER A 54 11.41 10.39 17.90
CA SER A 54 11.33 9.04 18.45
C SER A 54 11.30 8.00 17.36
N GLY A 55 12.18 7.01 17.51
CA GLY A 55 12.37 5.92 16.59
C GLY A 55 13.45 4.97 17.07
N ALA A 56 13.72 3.95 16.26
CA ALA A 56 14.65 2.88 16.59
C ALA A 56 16.11 3.32 16.59
N GLY A 57 16.41 4.56 16.17
CA GLY A 57 17.78 5.01 15.97
C GLY A 57 18.50 4.06 15.01
N THR A 58 19.72 3.67 15.36
CA THR A 58 20.52 2.74 14.56
C THR A 58 20.02 1.30 14.64
N ALA A 59 19.14 0.97 15.59
CA ALA A 59 18.45 -0.31 15.66
C ALA A 59 17.24 -0.39 14.70
N ALA A 60 17.16 0.46 13.67
CA ALA A 60 16.09 0.43 12.67
C ALA A 60 15.89 -0.96 12.01
N PRO A 61 16.95 -1.75 11.69
CA PRO A 61 16.77 -3.09 11.15
C PRO A 61 16.03 -4.05 12.11
N LEU A 62 16.27 -3.92 13.42
CA LEU A 62 15.50 -4.65 14.43
C LEU A 62 14.02 -4.26 14.43
N ALA A 63 13.72 -2.97 14.34
CA ALA A 63 12.35 -2.49 14.28
C ALA A 63 11.62 -2.99 13.01
N VAL A 64 12.30 -2.99 11.86
CA VAL A 64 11.78 -3.59 10.62
C VAL A 64 11.51 -5.08 10.78
N LEU A 65 12.42 -5.83 11.41
CA LEU A 65 12.24 -7.27 11.66
C LEU A 65 11.02 -7.54 12.55
N ILE A 66 10.87 -6.80 13.65
CA ILE A 66 9.71 -6.95 14.55
C ILE A 66 8.41 -6.54 13.83
N ALA A 67 8.44 -5.46 13.05
CA ALA A 67 7.30 -5.04 12.24
C ALA A 67 6.91 -6.11 11.21
N ALA A 68 7.89 -6.74 10.53
CA ALA A 68 7.67 -7.83 9.59
C ALA A 68 6.96 -9.02 10.25
N ILE A 69 7.36 -9.41 11.46
CA ILE A 69 6.70 -10.48 12.23
C ILE A 69 5.24 -10.08 12.54
N GLY A 70 5.03 -8.82 12.93
CA GLY A 70 3.70 -8.27 13.17
C GLY A 70 2.79 -8.33 11.94
N VAL A 71 3.31 -7.87 10.80
CA VAL A 71 2.60 -7.85 9.52
C VAL A 71 2.38 -9.26 8.97
N LEU A 72 3.28 -10.22 9.22
CA LEU A 72 3.04 -11.63 8.88
C LEU A 72 1.83 -12.20 9.61
N GLY A 73 1.59 -11.77 10.86
CA GLY A 73 0.36 -12.10 11.59
C GLY A 73 -0.90 -11.57 10.90
N LEU A 74 -0.88 -10.30 10.47
CA LEU A 74 -1.96 -9.70 9.68
C LEU A 74 -2.14 -10.38 8.32
N GLY A 75 -1.03 -10.65 7.62
CA GLY A 75 -0.98 -11.41 6.37
C GLY A 75 -1.58 -12.81 6.49
N TRP A 76 -1.38 -13.45 7.64
CA TRP A 76 -2.00 -14.74 7.91
C TRP A 76 -3.53 -14.63 8.07
N ILE A 77 -4.04 -13.59 8.73
CA ILE A 77 -5.50 -13.33 8.81
C ILE A 77 -6.07 -13.13 7.41
N VAL A 78 -5.46 -12.26 6.60
CA VAL A 78 -5.83 -12.03 5.19
C VAL A 78 -5.80 -13.35 4.41
N ALA A 79 -4.76 -14.17 4.59
CA ALA A 79 -4.62 -15.45 3.93
C ALA A 79 -5.73 -16.46 4.32
N GLN A 80 -6.23 -16.44 5.56
CA GLN A 80 -7.36 -17.28 5.96
C GLN A 80 -8.67 -16.80 5.36
N TYR A 81 -8.90 -15.49 5.35
CA TYR A 81 -10.08 -14.91 4.72
C TYR A 81 -10.10 -15.11 3.21
N ALA A 82 -8.97 -14.93 2.53
CA ALA A 82 -8.82 -15.13 1.09
C ALA A 82 -9.06 -16.58 0.62
N ARG A 83 -9.07 -17.56 1.54
CA ARG A 83 -9.49 -18.96 1.25
C ARG A 83 -11.00 -19.15 1.28
N ARG A 84 -11.71 -18.25 1.96
CA ARG A 84 -13.17 -18.29 2.16
C ARG A 84 -13.89 -17.34 1.22
N ILE A 85 -13.37 -16.12 1.08
CA ILE A 85 -13.99 -15.00 0.36
C ILE A 85 -13.05 -14.55 -0.76
N HIS A 86 -13.54 -14.60 -2.01
CA HIS A 86 -12.75 -14.40 -3.23
C HIS A 86 -13.27 -13.22 -4.06
N ALA A 87 -13.79 -12.20 -3.38
CA ALA A 87 -14.40 -11.03 -3.99
C ALA A 87 -13.44 -9.85 -4.09
N ALA A 88 -13.67 -8.98 -5.06
CA ALA A 88 -12.84 -7.80 -5.32
C ALA A 88 -12.80 -6.78 -4.15
N GLY A 89 -13.78 -6.86 -3.23
CA GLY A 89 -13.89 -6.03 -2.04
C GLY A 89 -12.86 -6.34 -0.95
N SER A 90 -12.14 -7.47 -1.02
CA SER A 90 -10.97 -7.75 -0.17
C SER A 90 -11.28 -7.50 1.32
N LEU A 91 -10.52 -6.63 1.99
CA LEU A 91 -10.68 -6.31 3.41
C LEU A 91 -12.07 -5.77 3.78
N TYR A 92 -12.76 -5.07 2.87
CA TYR A 92 -14.15 -4.65 3.11
C TYR A 92 -15.06 -5.86 3.33
N ASP A 93 -14.91 -6.91 2.53
CA ASP A 93 -15.68 -8.14 2.68
C ASP A 93 -15.29 -8.90 3.95
N TYR A 94 -14.01 -8.89 4.31
CA TYR A 94 -13.51 -9.57 5.52
C TYR A 94 -14.02 -8.92 6.80
N VAL A 95 -14.04 -7.58 6.85
CA VAL A 95 -14.64 -6.85 7.97
C VAL A 95 -16.15 -7.03 7.99
N THR A 96 -16.80 -7.08 6.83
CA THR A 96 -18.25 -7.33 6.73
C THR A 96 -18.64 -8.69 7.30
N ASP A 97 -17.86 -9.74 7.00
CA ASP A 97 -18.05 -11.08 7.55
C ASP A 97 -17.90 -11.11 9.08
N GLY A 98 -16.86 -10.46 9.62
CA GLY A 98 -16.57 -10.50 11.07
C GLY A 98 -17.39 -9.54 11.95
N LEU A 99 -17.68 -8.33 11.45
CA LEU A 99 -18.30 -7.23 12.22
C LEU A 99 -19.66 -6.77 11.67
N GLY A 100 -20.12 -7.37 10.58
CA GLY A 100 -21.39 -7.07 9.94
C GLY A 100 -21.33 -5.93 8.92
N GLN A 101 -22.38 -5.86 8.09
CA GLN A 101 -22.44 -4.98 6.91
C GLN A 101 -22.24 -3.49 7.20
N ARG A 102 -22.70 -2.99 8.36
CA ARG A 102 -22.62 -1.55 8.67
C ARG A 102 -21.18 -1.11 8.94
N VAL A 103 -20.47 -1.89 9.77
CA VAL A 103 -19.05 -1.64 10.06
C VAL A 103 -18.21 -1.89 8.83
N GLY A 104 -18.51 -2.97 8.10
CA GLY A 104 -17.92 -3.26 6.80
C GLY A 104 -18.00 -2.08 5.83
N ALA A 105 -19.20 -1.58 5.55
CA ALA A 105 -19.38 -0.44 4.63
C ALA A 105 -18.62 0.82 5.04
N ALA A 106 -18.60 1.15 6.34
CA ALA A 106 -17.85 2.30 6.84
C ALA A 106 -16.33 2.10 6.71
N ALA A 107 -15.83 0.91 7.08
CA ALA A 107 -14.43 0.55 6.97
C ALA A 107 -13.96 0.50 5.52
N GLY A 108 -14.76 -0.07 4.61
CA GLY A 108 -14.48 -0.11 3.19
C GLY A 108 -14.43 1.29 2.56
N LEU A 109 -15.36 2.16 2.93
CA LEU A 109 -15.34 3.57 2.49
C LEU A 109 -14.05 4.26 2.93
N LEU A 110 -13.70 4.14 4.21
CA LEU A 110 -12.46 4.69 4.75
C LEU A 110 -11.24 4.13 4.01
N TYR A 111 -11.15 2.81 3.86
CA TYR A 111 -10.02 2.13 3.26
C TYR A 111 -9.79 2.53 1.80
N TYR A 112 -10.83 2.50 0.96
CA TYR A 112 -10.67 2.81 -0.46
C TYR A 112 -10.46 4.29 -0.72
N VAL A 113 -11.08 5.19 0.08
CA VAL A 113 -10.73 6.61 0.03
C VAL A 113 -9.30 6.83 0.54
N GLY A 114 -8.87 6.10 1.56
CA GLY A 114 -7.48 6.07 2.04
C GLY A 114 -6.49 5.72 0.94
N ILE A 115 -6.75 4.66 0.17
CA ILE A 115 -5.94 4.27 -0.98
C ILE A 115 -5.95 5.34 -2.07
N LEU A 116 -7.09 5.99 -2.33
CA LEU A 116 -7.17 7.09 -3.32
C LEU A 116 -6.31 8.29 -2.89
N VAL A 117 -6.41 8.68 -1.62
CA VAL A 117 -5.66 9.81 -1.05
C VAL A 117 -4.15 9.51 -1.01
N LEU A 118 -3.78 8.28 -0.66
CA LEU A 118 -2.39 7.82 -0.76
C LEU A 118 -1.90 7.85 -2.20
N GLY A 119 -2.69 7.33 -3.14
CA GLY A 119 -2.36 7.29 -4.57
C GLY A 119 -2.09 8.67 -5.14
N VAL A 120 -2.93 9.67 -4.83
CA VAL A 120 -2.69 11.03 -5.31
C VAL A 120 -1.52 11.72 -4.63
N GLY A 121 -1.29 11.45 -3.35
CA GLY A 121 -0.08 11.91 -2.66
C GLY A 121 1.18 11.41 -3.35
N ILE A 122 1.21 10.12 -3.75
CA ILE A 122 2.33 9.54 -4.49
C ILE A 122 2.44 10.12 -5.89
N LEU A 123 1.33 10.32 -6.60
CA LEU A 123 1.32 10.91 -7.94
C LEU A 123 2.02 12.28 -7.95
N VAL A 124 1.59 13.18 -7.06
CA VAL A 124 2.15 14.53 -6.95
C VAL A 124 3.62 14.49 -6.50
N MET A 125 3.97 13.53 -5.64
CA MET A 125 5.36 13.30 -5.25
C MET A 125 6.25 12.89 -6.42
N ILE A 126 5.74 12.06 -7.35
CA ILE A 126 6.49 11.68 -8.56
C ILE A 126 6.72 12.91 -9.43
N GLY A 127 5.69 13.72 -9.69
CA GLY A 127 5.82 14.92 -10.53
C GLY A 127 6.84 15.92 -9.99
N GLY A 128 6.78 16.21 -8.69
CA GLY A 128 7.76 17.04 -8.00
C GLY A 128 9.18 16.47 -8.02
N THR A 129 9.32 15.16 -7.78
CA THR A 129 10.64 14.50 -7.82
C THR A 129 11.24 14.56 -9.22
N ILE A 130 10.45 14.36 -10.28
CA ILE A 130 10.91 14.50 -11.68
C ILE A 130 11.34 15.94 -11.96
N HIS A 131 10.55 16.92 -11.55
CA HIS A 131 10.86 18.34 -11.71
C HIS A 131 12.21 18.69 -11.07
N ASP A 132 12.36 18.41 -9.78
CA ASP A 132 13.55 18.73 -8.99
C ASP A 132 14.79 17.99 -9.50
N THR A 133 14.65 16.71 -9.86
CA THR A 133 15.76 15.91 -10.40
C THR A 133 16.23 16.47 -11.75
N LEU A 134 15.30 16.85 -12.65
CA LEU A 134 15.68 17.44 -13.94
C LEU A 134 16.39 18.78 -13.78
N GLN A 135 15.91 19.62 -12.85
CA GLN A 135 16.53 20.90 -12.56
C GLN A 135 17.93 20.73 -11.95
N ALA A 136 18.05 19.90 -10.91
CA ALA A 136 19.29 19.72 -10.16
C ALA A 136 20.37 19.01 -10.97
N GLU A 137 20.01 17.98 -11.74
CA GLU A 137 21.00 17.11 -12.38
C GLU A 137 21.36 17.53 -13.82
N PHE A 138 20.46 18.23 -14.51
CA PHE A 138 20.66 18.61 -15.92
C PHE A 138 20.71 20.12 -16.16
N ASN A 139 20.45 20.96 -15.15
CA ASN A 139 20.40 22.43 -15.28
C ASN A 139 19.47 22.92 -16.40
N ILE A 140 18.41 22.16 -16.70
CA ILE A 140 17.37 22.52 -17.65
C ILE A 140 16.22 23.13 -16.85
N THR A 141 15.53 24.16 -17.37
CA THR A 141 14.27 24.62 -16.81
C THR A 141 13.19 23.56 -17.07
N PRO A 142 12.78 22.76 -16.07
CA PRO A 142 11.79 21.72 -16.28
C PRO A 142 10.40 22.34 -16.51
N LEU A 143 9.49 21.53 -17.05
CA LEU A 143 8.07 21.87 -17.05
C LEU A 143 7.56 22.03 -15.59
N PRO A 144 6.53 22.85 -15.34
CA PRO A 144 5.92 22.96 -14.02
C PRO A 144 5.50 21.60 -13.46
N GLU A 145 5.55 21.44 -12.14
CA GLU A 145 5.19 20.19 -11.42
C GLU A 145 3.83 19.64 -11.88
N THR A 146 2.82 20.51 -11.99
CA THR A 146 1.47 20.17 -12.47
C THR A 146 1.46 19.47 -13.83
N VAL A 147 2.35 19.87 -14.74
CA VAL A 147 2.40 19.31 -16.08
C VAL A 147 2.89 17.87 -16.02
N TRP A 148 3.88 17.59 -15.16
CA TRP A 148 4.32 16.23 -14.89
C TRP A 148 3.20 15.40 -14.24
N ASP A 149 2.48 15.96 -13.28
CA ASP A 149 1.34 15.30 -12.65
C ASP A 149 0.25 14.92 -13.66
N LEU A 150 -0.08 15.83 -14.58
CA LEU A 150 -1.05 15.58 -15.65
C LEU A 150 -0.56 14.52 -16.65
N ILE A 151 0.73 14.53 -17.01
CA ILE A 151 1.33 13.49 -17.86
C ILE A 151 1.22 12.13 -17.19
N LEU A 152 1.57 12.05 -15.90
CA LEU A 152 1.47 10.82 -15.11
C LEU A 152 0.03 10.35 -14.97
N LEU A 153 -0.92 11.27 -14.76
CA LEU A 153 -2.34 10.96 -14.68
C LEU A 153 -2.88 10.38 -16.00
N VAL A 154 -2.48 10.94 -17.15
CA VAL A 154 -2.84 10.41 -18.47
C VAL A 154 -2.23 9.03 -18.68
N GLY A 155 -0.97 8.83 -18.29
CA GLY A 155 -0.31 7.53 -18.30
C GLY A 155 -1.04 6.49 -17.44
N LEU A 156 -1.41 6.86 -16.23
CA LEU A 156 -2.19 6.02 -15.31
C LEU A 156 -3.54 5.65 -15.92
N ALA A 157 -4.28 6.62 -16.47
CA ALA A 157 -5.56 6.37 -17.13
C ALA A 157 -5.42 5.40 -18.32
N ALA A 158 -4.35 5.54 -19.10
CA ALA A 158 -4.04 4.63 -20.20
C ALA A 158 -3.76 3.20 -19.70
N VAL A 159 -2.94 3.04 -18.66
CA VAL A 159 -2.64 1.74 -18.06
C VAL A 159 -3.91 1.05 -17.53
N LEU A 160 -4.74 1.79 -16.78
CA LEU A 160 -6.01 1.27 -16.27
C LEU A 160 -6.99 0.88 -17.38
N TYR A 161 -7.00 1.63 -18.49
CA TYR A 161 -7.83 1.33 -19.66
C TYR A 161 -7.36 0.09 -20.42
N LEU A 162 -6.04 -0.12 -20.51
CA LEU A 162 -5.46 -1.27 -21.22
C LEU A 162 -5.70 -2.60 -20.49
N GLY A 163 -5.90 -2.55 -19.17
CA GLY A 163 -6.41 -3.65 -18.37
C GLY A 163 -5.46 -4.12 -17.27
N VAL A 164 -5.97 -5.01 -16.42
CA VAL A 164 -5.30 -5.42 -15.18
C VAL A 164 -4.03 -6.25 -15.39
N ALA A 165 -4.03 -7.14 -16.38
CA ALA A 165 -2.87 -7.97 -16.66
C ALA A 165 -1.68 -7.11 -17.11
N LEU A 166 -1.91 -6.04 -17.88
CA LEU A 166 -0.86 -5.10 -18.22
C LEU A 166 -0.43 -4.28 -17.00
N SER A 167 -1.39 -3.82 -16.20
CA SER A 167 -1.12 -3.03 -14.97
C SER A 167 -0.21 -3.80 -14.02
N THR A 168 -0.58 -5.04 -13.67
CA THR A 168 0.17 -5.91 -12.76
C THR A 168 1.54 -6.32 -13.31
N ARG A 169 1.65 -6.59 -14.62
CA ARG A 169 2.95 -6.91 -15.26
C ARG A 169 3.88 -5.71 -15.37
N ALA A 170 3.34 -4.52 -15.67
CA ALA A 170 4.11 -3.28 -15.66
C ALA A 170 4.63 -3.00 -14.25
N GLN A 171 3.75 -3.09 -13.26
CA GLN A 171 4.07 -2.97 -11.84
C GLN A 171 5.15 -3.97 -11.41
N LEU A 172 5.03 -5.24 -11.81
CA LEU A 172 6.05 -6.26 -11.53
C LEU A 172 7.41 -5.90 -12.11
N THR A 173 7.43 -5.49 -13.38
CA THR A 173 8.66 -5.16 -14.10
C THR A 173 9.36 -3.99 -13.41
N LEU A 174 8.62 -2.93 -13.13
CA LEU A 174 9.14 -1.73 -12.46
C LEU A 174 9.66 -2.07 -11.06
N ALA A 175 8.89 -2.80 -10.26
CA ALA A 175 9.27 -3.19 -8.90
C ALA A 175 10.48 -4.14 -8.87
N LEU A 176 10.58 -5.11 -9.79
CA LEU A 176 11.72 -6.02 -9.84
C LEU A 176 13.00 -5.30 -10.27
N ILE A 177 12.92 -4.41 -11.26
CA ILE A 177 14.07 -3.60 -11.70
C ILE A 177 14.55 -2.74 -10.54
N SER A 178 13.66 -1.98 -9.91
CA SER A 178 14.01 -1.09 -8.81
C SER A 178 14.60 -1.86 -7.63
N LEU A 179 13.92 -2.91 -7.19
CA LEU A 179 14.32 -3.72 -6.04
C LEU A 179 15.68 -4.38 -6.26
N THR A 180 15.94 -4.87 -7.48
CA THR A 180 17.23 -5.47 -7.83
C THR A 180 18.37 -4.44 -7.77
N VAL A 181 18.17 -3.27 -8.38
CA VAL A 181 19.20 -2.21 -8.41
C VAL A 181 19.54 -1.73 -7.00
N VAL A 182 18.52 -1.47 -6.17
CA VAL A 182 18.74 -0.99 -4.80
C VAL A 182 19.31 -2.10 -3.92
N LEU A 183 18.90 -3.36 -4.10
CA LEU A 183 19.46 -4.47 -3.35
C LEU A 183 20.95 -4.66 -3.66
N ILE A 184 21.34 -4.58 -4.94
CA ILE A 184 22.75 -4.63 -5.35
C ILE A 184 23.52 -3.49 -4.70
N PHE A 185 22.99 -2.26 -4.73
CA PHE A 185 23.64 -1.11 -4.11
C PHE A 185 23.77 -1.28 -2.58
N ALA A 186 22.71 -1.74 -1.90
CA ALA A 186 22.74 -1.98 -0.46
C ALA A 186 23.80 -3.04 -0.09
N VAL A 187 23.85 -4.16 -0.82
CA VAL A 187 24.88 -5.19 -0.62
C VAL A 187 26.28 -4.64 -0.91
N TYR A 188 26.43 -3.82 -1.95
CA TYR A 188 27.69 -3.16 -2.27
C TYR A 188 28.19 -2.27 -1.11
N VAL A 189 27.32 -1.44 -0.53
CA VAL A 189 27.66 -0.61 0.64
C VAL A 189 28.14 -1.49 1.79
N ILE A 190 27.38 -2.54 2.13
CA ILE A 190 27.71 -3.47 3.22
C ILE A 190 29.07 -4.13 2.98
N VAL A 191 29.32 -4.65 1.77
CA VAL A 191 30.60 -5.27 1.43
C VAL A 191 31.74 -4.25 1.50
N LYS A 192 31.52 -3.01 1.04
CA LYS A 192 32.53 -1.95 1.04
C LYS A 192 32.93 -1.49 2.44
N LEU A 193 31.99 -1.48 3.38
CA LEU A 193 32.24 -1.18 4.80
C LEU A 193 33.16 -2.21 5.45
N GLY A 194 33.15 -3.47 5.01
CA GLY A 194 34.03 -4.52 5.54
C GLY A 194 33.93 -4.64 7.06
N SER A 195 35.04 -4.37 7.77
CA SER A 195 35.10 -4.44 9.24
C SER A 195 34.38 -3.30 9.98
N ALA A 196 33.94 -2.24 9.28
CA ALA A 196 33.13 -1.16 9.86
C ALA A 196 31.65 -1.53 10.00
N ASN A 197 31.27 -2.75 9.62
CA ASN A 197 29.93 -3.28 9.86
C ASN A 197 29.75 -3.68 11.33
N HIS A 198 28.70 -3.16 11.95
CA HIS A 198 28.30 -3.51 13.31
C HIS A 198 26.89 -4.11 13.30
N VAL A 199 26.79 -5.37 12.87
CA VAL A 199 25.51 -6.10 12.82
C VAL A 199 24.89 -6.19 14.20
N ASP A 200 25.71 -6.35 15.22
CA ASP A 200 25.26 -6.40 16.60
C ASP A 200 24.60 -5.08 17.03
N GLU A 201 25.13 -3.92 16.64
CA GLU A 201 24.50 -2.62 16.92
C GLU A 201 23.13 -2.49 16.23
N ALA A 202 23.01 -2.92 14.98
CA ALA A 202 21.76 -2.85 14.23
C ALA A 202 20.62 -3.69 14.82
N PHE A 203 20.96 -4.73 15.60
CA PHE A 203 19.99 -5.65 16.21
C PHE A 203 19.95 -5.60 17.75
N LYS A 204 20.60 -4.60 18.36
CA LYS A 204 20.58 -4.37 19.81
C LYS A 204 19.60 -3.25 20.16
N PRO A 205 18.63 -3.48 21.07
CA PRO A 205 17.72 -2.42 21.51
C PRO A 205 18.43 -1.21 22.13
N SER A 206 19.60 -1.41 22.76
CA SER A 206 20.40 -0.34 23.37
C SER A 206 21.01 0.64 22.38
N SER A 207 21.04 0.30 21.08
CA SER A 207 21.54 1.20 20.03
C SER A 207 20.51 2.27 19.65
N SER A 208 19.25 2.12 20.06
CA SER A 208 18.30 3.21 20.04
C SER A 208 18.59 4.18 21.21
N PRO A 209 18.57 5.51 21.00
CA PRO A 209 18.69 6.49 22.09
C PRO A 209 17.67 6.31 23.23
N GLN A 210 16.54 5.67 22.94
CA GLN A 210 15.46 5.41 23.89
C GLN A 210 15.34 3.93 24.27
N GLY A 211 16.37 3.12 23.96
CA GLY A 211 16.39 1.69 24.20
C GLY A 211 15.24 0.96 23.50
N LEU A 212 14.68 -0.05 24.17
CA LEU A 212 13.54 -0.82 23.66
C LEU A 212 12.33 0.07 23.31
N ARG A 213 12.09 1.16 24.06
CA ARG A 213 10.99 2.08 23.78
C ARG A 213 11.14 2.74 22.40
N GLY A 214 12.36 3.16 22.05
CA GLY A 214 12.64 3.73 20.74
C GLY A 214 12.50 2.69 19.62
N VAL A 215 12.96 1.45 19.84
CA VAL A 215 12.74 0.34 18.90
C VAL A 215 11.24 0.14 18.65
N LEU A 216 10.41 0.14 19.70
CA LEU A 216 8.96 0.03 19.55
C LEU A 216 8.38 1.19 18.75
N PHE A 217 8.82 2.45 18.96
CA PHE A 217 8.45 3.57 18.09
C PHE A 217 8.85 3.34 16.63
N GLY A 218 10.04 2.78 16.39
CA GLY A 218 10.45 2.38 15.05
C GLY A 218 9.54 1.30 14.45
N VAL A 219 9.03 0.36 15.26
CA VAL A 219 8.08 -0.67 14.81
C VAL A 219 6.78 -0.03 14.31
N LEU A 220 6.29 1.03 14.96
CA LEU A 220 5.08 1.75 14.51
C LEU A 220 5.23 2.23 13.07
N TYR A 221 6.35 2.86 12.75
CA TYR A 221 6.65 3.30 11.39
C TYR A 221 7.04 2.13 10.48
N GLY A 222 7.67 1.08 11.03
CA GLY A 222 8.03 -0.17 10.33
C GLY A 222 6.83 -0.84 9.68
N VAL A 223 5.68 -0.80 10.35
CA VAL A 223 4.43 -1.38 9.83
C VAL A 223 3.92 -0.63 8.60
N LEU A 224 4.15 0.69 8.53
CA LEU A 224 3.77 1.51 7.38
C LEU A 224 4.53 1.11 6.11
N LEU A 225 5.78 0.64 6.23
CA LEU A 225 6.55 0.18 5.07
C LEU A 225 5.86 -1.01 4.38
N PHE A 226 5.14 -1.85 5.11
CA PHE A 226 4.47 -3.02 4.52
C PHE A 226 3.06 -2.74 4.03
N THR A 227 2.55 -1.51 4.18
CA THR A 227 1.21 -1.14 3.73
C THR A 227 1.05 -1.45 2.24
N GLY A 228 0.03 -2.24 1.89
CA GLY A 228 -0.17 -2.72 0.52
C GLY A 228 0.00 -4.23 0.33
N PHE A 229 0.54 -4.94 1.33
CA PHE A 229 0.75 -6.40 1.32
C PHE A 229 -0.51 -7.24 1.02
N GLU A 230 -1.67 -6.69 1.35
CA GLU A 230 -2.97 -7.30 1.26
C GLU A 230 -3.62 -7.12 -0.11
N THR A 231 -3.12 -6.19 -0.93
CA THR A 231 -3.83 -5.74 -2.14
C THR A 231 -3.94 -6.81 -3.23
N ALA A 232 -3.15 -7.89 -3.16
CA ALA A 232 -3.41 -9.10 -3.95
C ALA A 232 -4.86 -9.60 -3.81
N ALA A 233 -5.46 -9.48 -2.63
CA ALA A 233 -6.83 -9.94 -2.38
C ALA A 233 -7.88 -9.17 -3.20
N ASN A 234 -7.62 -7.95 -3.64
CA ASN A 234 -8.51 -7.23 -4.56
C ASN A 234 -8.59 -7.89 -5.95
N LEU A 235 -7.61 -8.74 -6.29
CA LEU A 235 -7.54 -9.46 -7.57
C LEU A 235 -8.12 -10.88 -7.47
N GLY A 236 -8.83 -11.20 -6.39
CA GLY A 236 -9.38 -12.55 -6.14
C GLY A 236 -10.26 -13.07 -7.28
N GLU A 237 -11.16 -12.25 -7.81
CA GLU A 237 -12.07 -12.63 -8.91
C GLU A 237 -11.33 -12.84 -10.24
N GLU A 238 -10.18 -12.19 -10.44
CA GLU A 238 -9.41 -12.21 -11.69
C GLU A 238 -8.28 -13.26 -11.66
N THR A 239 -8.01 -13.87 -10.51
CA THR A 239 -6.93 -14.84 -10.27
C THR A 239 -7.37 -16.28 -10.57
N ALA A 240 -6.50 -17.09 -11.19
CA ALA A 240 -6.84 -18.45 -11.63
C ALA A 240 -7.17 -19.42 -10.50
N HIS A 241 -6.40 -19.38 -9.40
CA HIS A 241 -6.64 -20.24 -8.23
C HIS A 241 -6.67 -19.39 -6.95
N PRO A 242 -7.71 -18.58 -6.72
CA PRO A 242 -7.68 -17.53 -5.71
C PRO A 242 -7.54 -18.10 -4.28
N LYS A 243 -8.18 -19.25 -4.00
CA LYS A 243 -8.05 -20.02 -2.74
C LYS A 243 -6.61 -20.38 -2.36
N ARG A 244 -5.73 -20.49 -3.34
CA ARG A 244 -4.34 -20.95 -3.16
C ARG A 244 -3.36 -19.81 -3.40
N ASP A 245 -3.56 -19.06 -4.47
CA ASP A 245 -2.59 -18.11 -5.00
C ASP A 245 -2.65 -16.77 -4.25
N ILE A 246 -3.83 -16.27 -3.85
CA ILE A 246 -3.93 -15.04 -3.04
C ILE A 246 -3.26 -15.22 -1.66
N PRO A 247 -3.57 -16.27 -0.87
CA PRO A 247 -2.89 -16.50 0.40
C PRO A 247 -1.37 -16.60 0.27
N ARG A 248 -0.90 -17.26 -0.80
CA ARG A 248 0.54 -17.37 -1.08
C ARG A 248 1.12 -16.01 -1.42
N ALA A 249 0.50 -15.27 -2.34
CA ALA A 249 0.96 -13.95 -2.77
C ALA A 249 1.17 -13.01 -1.57
N VAL A 250 0.14 -12.86 -0.73
CA VAL A 250 0.18 -12.01 0.47
C VAL A 250 1.35 -12.39 1.37
N LEU A 251 1.48 -13.66 1.75
CA LEU A 251 2.53 -14.11 2.68
C LEU A 251 3.93 -14.03 2.05
N THR A 252 4.10 -14.46 0.80
CA THR A 252 5.39 -14.44 0.13
C THR A 252 5.88 -13.03 -0.13
N SER A 253 4.98 -12.10 -0.44
CA SER A 253 5.32 -10.68 -0.64
C SER A 253 5.83 -10.06 0.65
N VAL A 254 5.18 -10.32 1.81
CA VAL A 254 5.67 -9.85 3.11
C VAL A 254 7.05 -10.39 3.42
N VAL A 255 7.29 -11.70 3.27
CA VAL A 255 8.60 -12.30 3.57
C VAL A 255 9.69 -11.76 2.65
N ALA A 256 9.44 -11.69 1.34
CA ALA A 256 10.41 -11.22 0.36
C ALA A 256 10.79 -9.74 0.61
N VAL A 257 9.78 -8.89 0.80
CA VAL A 257 9.99 -7.46 1.04
C VAL A 257 10.59 -7.20 2.43
N ALA A 258 10.27 -8.01 3.44
CA ALA A 258 10.92 -7.92 4.76
C ALA A 258 12.42 -8.16 4.68
N GLY A 259 12.85 -9.20 3.94
CA GLY A 259 14.27 -9.46 3.71
C GLY A 259 14.97 -8.27 3.05
N PHE A 260 14.34 -7.70 2.01
CA PHE A 260 14.83 -6.48 1.35
C PHE A 260 14.92 -5.30 2.32
N TYR A 261 13.87 -5.01 3.10
CA TYR A 261 13.87 -3.88 4.04
C TYR A 261 14.92 -4.02 5.13
N ILE A 262 15.14 -5.22 5.66
CA ILE A 262 16.18 -5.46 6.67
C ILE A 262 17.56 -5.15 6.08
N ILE A 263 17.86 -5.66 4.89
CA ILE A 263 19.15 -5.42 4.22
C ILE A 263 19.33 -3.94 3.89
N ALA A 264 18.31 -3.31 3.32
CA ALA A 264 18.40 -1.93 2.86
C ALA A 264 18.42 -0.91 4.00
N SER A 265 17.63 -1.10 5.06
CA SER A 265 17.69 -0.27 6.27
C SER A 265 19.01 -0.45 7.00
N TYR A 266 19.55 -1.68 7.06
CA TYR A 266 20.89 -1.94 7.59
C TYR A 266 21.96 -1.21 6.78
N ALA A 267 21.92 -1.31 5.45
CA ALA A 267 22.87 -0.63 4.57
C ALA A 267 22.87 0.89 4.76
N GLN A 268 21.70 1.51 4.99
CA GLN A 268 21.63 2.95 5.28
C GLN A 268 22.23 3.30 6.63
N VAL A 269 21.83 2.62 7.71
CA VAL A 269 22.39 2.91 9.04
C VAL A 269 23.90 2.65 9.09
N ALA A 270 24.36 1.52 8.54
CA ALA A 270 25.78 1.17 8.49
C ALA A 270 26.57 2.10 7.56
N GLY A 271 25.99 2.49 6.41
CA GLY A 271 26.58 3.42 5.46
C GLY A 271 26.80 4.82 6.04
N TYR A 272 25.93 5.26 6.95
CA TYR A 272 26.13 6.47 7.76
C TYR A 272 26.93 6.22 9.05
N HIS A 273 27.65 5.10 9.13
CA HIS A 273 28.52 4.74 10.25
C HIS A 273 27.79 4.76 11.61
N PHE A 274 26.53 4.32 11.61
CA PHE A 274 25.69 4.32 12.82
C PHE A 274 25.54 5.72 13.46
N SER A 275 25.72 6.80 12.68
CA SER A 275 25.55 8.17 13.13
C SER A 275 24.19 8.74 12.70
N LEU A 276 23.32 9.00 13.68
CA LEU A 276 22.03 9.63 13.43
C LEU A 276 22.16 11.08 12.94
N ASP A 277 23.24 11.78 13.29
CA ASP A 277 23.52 13.13 12.77
C ASP A 277 23.87 13.09 11.28
N ALA A 278 24.72 12.14 10.86
CA ALA A 278 25.12 12.00 9.46
C ALA A 278 23.93 11.59 8.57
N LEU A 279 23.10 10.66 9.07
CA LEU A 279 21.85 10.28 8.40
C LEU A 279 20.85 11.44 8.41
N GLY A 280 20.78 12.21 9.50
CA GLY A 280 19.95 13.40 9.67
C GLY A 280 20.23 14.51 8.66
N LYS A 281 21.50 14.73 8.31
CA LYS A 281 21.88 15.66 7.25
C LYS A 281 21.34 15.29 5.86
N ASN A 282 20.94 14.04 5.68
CA ASN A 282 20.36 13.50 4.45
C ASN A 282 18.90 13.04 4.66
N SER A 283 18.19 13.56 5.68
CA SER A 283 16.88 13.07 6.09
C SER A 283 15.78 13.18 5.03
N GLY A 284 15.98 13.96 3.96
CA GLY A 284 15.04 14.02 2.84
C GLY A 284 15.00 12.71 2.04
N ALA A 285 16.16 12.12 1.77
CA ALA A 285 16.29 10.84 1.07
C ALA A 285 17.70 10.25 1.32
N PRO A 286 17.93 9.55 2.46
CA PRO A 286 19.27 9.10 2.84
C PRO A 286 19.86 8.10 1.84
N LEU A 287 19.01 7.37 1.11
CA LEU A 287 19.45 6.50 0.03
C LEU A 287 20.23 7.26 -1.08
N PHE A 288 19.78 8.47 -1.44
CA PHE A 288 20.43 9.28 -2.48
C PHE A 288 21.73 9.90 -1.99
N GLY A 289 21.77 10.36 -0.73
CA GLY A 289 23.00 10.82 -0.10
C GLY A 289 24.06 9.73 -0.06
N LEU A 290 23.67 8.51 0.30
CA LEU A 290 24.57 7.36 0.35
C LEU A 290 25.09 6.95 -1.04
N ALA A 291 24.26 7.12 -2.08
CA ALA A 291 24.64 6.85 -3.47
C ALA A 291 25.48 7.94 -4.12
N GLY A 292 25.62 9.09 -3.45
CA GLY A 292 26.43 10.21 -3.91
C GLY A 292 27.92 9.89 -4.04
N PRO A 293 28.71 10.83 -4.59
CA PRO A 293 30.15 10.70 -4.74
C PRO A 293 30.86 10.41 -3.42
N VAL A 294 31.95 9.64 -3.50
CA VAL A 294 32.83 9.37 -2.35
C VAL A 294 33.43 10.64 -1.74
N SER A 295 33.63 11.70 -2.55
CA SER A 295 34.08 13.00 -2.07
C SER A 295 33.14 13.63 -1.05
N ASP A 296 31.86 13.28 -1.11
CA ASP A 296 30.78 13.86 -0.30
C ASP A 296 30.42 12.93 0.87
N GLY A 297 31.20 11.87 1.09
CA GLY A 297 30.96 10.84 2.10
C GLY A 297 30.00 9.73 1.66
N GLY A 298 29.66 9.66 0.36
CA GLY A 298 28.86 8.58 -0.21
C GLY A 298 29.69 7.35 -0.61
N PHE A 299 29.01 6.35 -1.16
CA PHE A 299 29.59 5.09 -1.63
C PHE A 299 29.58 4.97 -3.15
N GLY A 300 28.95 5.90 -3.86
CA GLY A 300 28.74 5.82 -5.30
C GLY A 300 29.42 6.94 -6.08
N SER A 301 28.71 7.37 -7.11
CA SER A 301 29.06 8.48 -7.99
C SER A 301 27.78 9.23 -8.35
N VAL A 302 27.91 10.38 -9.00
CA VAL A 302 26.76 11.12 -9.54
C VAL A 302 25.88 10.22 -10.41
N ALA A 303 26.48 9.33 -11.21
CA ALA A 303 25.74 8.40 -12.05
C ALA A 303 24.96 7.34 -11.23
N VAL A 304 25.54 6.83 -10.13
CA VAL A 304 24.86 5.87 -9.25
C VAL A 304 23.69 6.53 -8.55
N ARG A 305 23.88 7.75 -8.03
CA ARG A 305 22.80 8.54 -7.42
C ARG A 305 21.63 8.74 -8.40
N ARG A 306 21.90 9.22 -9.62
CA ARG A 306 20.87 9.41 -10.67
C ARG A 306 20.15 8.11 -11.01
N LEU A 307 20.89 6.99 -11.06
CA LEU A 307 20.29 5.69 -11.29
C LEU A 307 19.33 5.31 -10.16
N LEU A 308 19.70 5.55 -8.90
CA LEU A 308 18.82 5.29 -7.75
C LEU A 308 17.59 6.20 -7.74
N GLU A 309 17.75 7.48 -8.03
CA GLU A 309 16.64 8.43 -8.17
C GLU A 309 15.65 7.96 -9.25
N LEU A 310 16.15 7.52 -10.42
CA LEU A 310 15.33 6.99 -11.52
C LEU A 310 14.57 5.72 -11.11
N VAL A 311 15.23 4.76 -10.45
CA VAL A 311 14.54 3.52 -10.07
C VAL A 311 13.57 3.71 -8.89
N VAL A 312 13.80 4.72 -8.04
CA VAL A 312 12.80 5.13 -7.04
C VAL A 312 11.56 5.68 -7.73
N VAL A 313 11.69 6.51 -8.77
CA VAL A 313 10.55 6.97 -9.57
C VAL A 313 9.81 5.79 -10.22
N PHE A 314 10.51 4.79 -10.75
CA PHE A 314 9.88 3.58 -11.29
C PHE A 314 9.06 2.82 -10.23
N ASP A 315 9.59 2.69 -9.02
CA ASP A 315 8.89 2.05 -7.92
C ASP A 315 7.66 2.85 -7.47
N MET A 316 7.75 4.18 -7.41
CA MET A 316 6.61 5.05 -7.12
C MET A 316 5.50 4.93 -8.17
N ILE A 317 5.85 4.83 -9.46
CA ILE A 317 4.88 4.58 -10.54
C ILE A 317 4.21 3.21 -10.35
N ALA A 318 4.97 2.19 -9.93
CA ALA A 318 4.44 0.88 -9.60
C ALA A 318 3.41 0.96 -8.44
N VAL A 319 3.71 1.74 -7.40
CA VAL A 319 2.76 1.98 -6.29
C VAL A 319 1.51 2.69 -6.78
N LEU A 320 1.64 3.75 -7.60
CA LEU A 320 0.52 4.51 -8.14
C LEU A 320 -0.44 3.62 -8.95
N ILE A 321 0.10 2.78 -9.84
CA ILE A 321 -0.68 1.80 -10.62
C ILE A 321 -1.40 0.84 -9.67
N GLY A 322 -0.70 0.33 -8.66
CA GLY A 322 -1.23 -0.61 -7.69
C GLY A 322 -2.37 -0.02 -6.85
N CYS A 323 -2.20 1.20 -6.33
CA CYS A 323 -3.22 1.93 -5.58
C CYS A 323 -4.47 2.17 -6.43
N ALA A 324 -4.31 2.64 -7.67
CA ALA A 324 -5.44 2.88 -8.56
C ALA A 324 -6.16 1.57 -8.98
N THR A 325 -5.39 0.50 -9.15
CA THR A 325 -5.91 -0.85 -9.42
C THR A 325 -6.74 -1.36 -8.24
N ALA A 326 -6.26 -1.22 -7.01
CA ALA A 326 -6.97 -1.62 -5.80
C ALA A 326 -8.21 -0.75 -5.54
N ALA A 327 -8.09 0.58 -5.67
CA ALA A 327 -9.18 1.51 -5.46
C ALA A 327 -10.33 1.30 -6.45
N SER A 328 -10.03 1.16 -7.74
CA SER A 328 -11.07 0.92 -8.76
C SER A 328 -11.89 -0.35 -8.50
N ARG A 329 -11.25 -1.44 -8.07
CA ARG A 329 -11.91 -2.70 -7.68
C ARG A 329 -12.73 -2.58 -6.41
N GLY A 330 -12.21 -1.83 -5.45
CA GLY A 330 -12.92 -1.53 -4.21
C GLY A 330 -14.18 -0.72 -4.40
N LEU A 331 -14.07 0.38 -5.14
CA LEU A 331 -15.23 1.22 -5.48
C LEU A 331 -16.27 0.41 -6.27
N PHE A 332 -15.82 -0.43 -7.20
CA PHE A 332 -16.69 -1.36 -7.93
C PHE A 332 -17.41 -2.34 -6.99
N ALA A 333 -16.69 -2.99 -6.07
CA ALA A 333 -17.27 -3.94 -5.13
C ALA A 333 -18.30 -3.27 -4.20
N MET A 334 -17.98 -2.11 -3.63
CA MET A 334 -18.93 -1.37 -2.79
C MET A 334 -20.15 -0.86 -3.58
N ALA A 335 -20.00 -0.53 -4.86
CA ALA A 335 -21.12 -0.16 -5.72
C ALA A 335 -22.00 -1.36 -6.08
N ARG A 336 -21.41 -2.54 -6.31
CA ARG A 336 -22.12 -3.81 -6.50
C ARG A 336 -23.01 -4.12 -5.28
N ASP A 337 -22.52 -3.82 -4.09
CA ASP A 337 -23.23 -3.99 -2.83
C ASP A 337 -24.19 -2.83 -2.50
N LYS A 338 -24.47 -1.96 -3.47
CA LYS A 338 -25.38 -0.80 -3.37
C LYS A 338 -24.98 0.22 -2.29
N ARG A 339 -23.71 0.25 -1.88
CA ARG A 339 -23.18 1.24 -0.92
C ARG A 339 -22.74 2.53 -1.61
N LEU A 340 -22.30 2.41 -2.86
CA LEU A 340 -21.94 3.51 -3.74
C LEU A 340 -22.89 3.62 -4.95
N PRO A 341 -22.85 4.74 -5.72
CA PRO A 341 -23.71 4.91 -6.90
C PRO A 341 -23.59 3.74 -7.89
N ALA A 342 -24.74 3.24 -8.35
CA ALA A 342 -24.85 2.08 -9.24
C ALA A 342 -24.00 2.13 -10.52
N PRO A 343 -23.72 3.29 -11.17
CA PRO A 343 -22.85 3.33 -12.35
C PRO A 343 -21.43 2.81 -12.11
N LEU A 344 -20.92 2.87 -10.88
CA LEU A 344 -19.59 2.37 -10.51
C LEU A 344 -19.52 0.84 -10.52
N ALA A 345 -20.66 0.15 -10.44
CA ALA A 345 -20.75 -1.30 -10.56
C ALA A 345 -20.77 -1.79 -12.02
N ARG A 346 -20.59 -0.90 -13.01
CA ARG A 346 -20.59 -1.30 -14.43
C ARG A 346 -19.21 -1.82 -14.85
N ILE A 347 -19.21 -2.97 -15.51
CA ILE A 347 -18.04 -3.55 -16.16
C ILE A 347 -18.04 -3.18 -17.65
N SER A 348 -16.87 -2.84 -18.19
CA SER A 348 -16.71 -2.57 -19.62
C SER A 348 -16.85 -3.84 -20.45
N ALA A 349 -17.78 -3.83 -21.42
CA ALA A 349 -17.99 -4.96 -22.34
C ALA A 349 -16.74 -5.31 -23.16
N ARG A 350 -15.89 -4.32 -23.49
CA ARG A 350 -14.70 -4.50 -24.33
C ARG A 350 -13.49 -5.04 -23.57
N ARG A 351 -13.30 -4.61 -22.32
CA ARG A 351 -12.07 -4.88 -21.53
C ARG A 351 -12.28 -5.81 -20.34
N GLY A 352 -13.54 -6.03 -19.91
CA GLY A 352 -13.84 -6.80 -18.71
C GLY A 352 -13.47 -6.10 -17.40
N THR A 353 -12.98 -4.85 -17.45
CA THR A 353 -12.55 -4.07 -16.28
C THR A 353 -13.61 -3.04 -15.85
N PRO A 354 -13.65 -2.63 -14.57
CA PRO A 354 -14.58 -1.61 -14.06
C PRO A 354 -14.12 -0.19 -14.46
N LEU A 355 -14.24 0.15 -15.75
CA LEU A 355 -13.76 1.42 -16.30
C LEU A 355 -14.44 2.65 -15.68
N THR A 356 -15.71 2.55 -15.27
CA THR A 356 -16.39 3.68 -14.61
C THR A 356 -15.75 3.99 -13.25
N ALA A 357 -15.42 2.96 -12.47
CA ALA A 357 -14.73 3.13 -11.20
C ALA A 357 -13.30 3.66 -11.41
N ALA A 358 -12.57 3.15 -12.41
CA ALA A 358 -11.26 3.66 -12.78
C ALA A 358 -11.30 5.13 -13.24
N ALA A 359 -12.33 5.54 -14.00
CA ALA A 359 -12.52 6.93 -14.39
C ALA A 359 -12.77 7.84 -13.18
N VAL A 360 -13.53 7.37 -12.18
CA VAL A 360 -13.70 8.11 -10.92
C VAL A 360 -12.39 8.22 -10.13
N VAL A 361 -11.58 7.15 -10.09
CA VAL A 361 -10.23 7.23 -9.51
C VAL A 361 -9.42 8.35 -10.18
N VAL A 362 -9.33 8.33 -11.52
CA VAL A 362 -8.60 9.35 -12.29
C VAL A 362 -9.17 10.76 -12.07
N LEU A 363 -10.50 10.89 -12.03
CA LEU A 363 -11.16 12.17 -11.77
C LEU A 363 -10.86 12.70 -10.37
N CYS A 364 -10.87 11.85 -9.34
CA CYS A 364 -10.52 12.25 -7.98
C CYS A 364 -9.06 12.75 -7.91
N HIS A 365 -8.13 12.06 -8.58
CA HIS A 365 -6.74 12.51 -8.68
C HIS A 365 -6.65 13.87 -9.38
N LEU A 366 -7.35 14.05 -10.52
CA LEU A 366 -7.39 15.33 -11.24
C LEU A 366 -7.89 16.47 -10.36
N VAL A 367 -8.99 16.25 -9.63
CA VAL A 367 -9.56 17.26 -8.73
C VAL A 367 -8.56 17.65 -7.65
N VAL A 368 -7.87 16.68 -7.04
CA VAL A 368 -6.86 16.99 -6.03
C VAL A 368 -5.68 17.75 -6.63
N ILE A 369 -5.17 17.36 -7.81
CA ILE A 369 -4.09 18.10 -8.50
C ILE A 369 -4.49 19.57 -8.73
N VAL A 370 -5.70 19.82 -9.25
CA VAL A 370 -6.19 21.19 -9.49
C VAL A 370 -6.40 21.96 -8.17
N LEU A 371 -6.84 21.28 -7.10
CA LEU A 371 -7.01 21.88 -5.79
C LEU A 371 -5.66 22.22 -5.14
N THR A 372 -4.64 21.39 -5.30
CA THR A 372 -3.30 21.65 -4.76
C THR A 372 -2.61 22.80 -5.48
N GLU A 373 -2.88 23.02 -6.77
CA GLU A 373 -2.41 24.21 -7.50
C GLU A 373 -3.04 25.51 -7.00
N SER A 374 -4.32 25.46 -6.63
CA SER A 374 -5.08 26.66 -6.25
C SER A 374 -5.06 26.93 -4.74
N TRP A 375 -4.73 25.93 -3.91
CA TRP A 375 -4.78 26.05 -2.47
C TRP A 375 -3.70 25.24 -1.74
N ASN A 376 -2.71 25.96 -1.22
CA ASN A 376 -1.62 25.34 -0.46
C ASN A 376 -1.91 25.20 1.05
N GLY A 377 -2.95 25.86 1.56
CA GLY A 377 -3.11 26.11 3.00
C GLY A 377 -3.29 24.86 3.87
N LEU A 378 -4.00 23.84 3.39
CA LEU A 378 -4.24 22.60 4.15
C LEU A 378 -3.01 21.71 4.25
N PHE A 379 -2.07 21.84 3.31
CA PHE A 379 -0.93 20.94 3.20
C PHE A 379 0.39 21.62 3.54
N ALA A 380 0.45 22.97 3.48
CA ALA A 380 1.69 23.73 3.62
C ALA A 380 2.50 23.35 4.87
N GLN A 381 3.73 22.92 4.64
CA GLN A 381 4.74 22.68 5.65
C GLN A 381 5.91 23.63 5.42
N ALA A 382 6.35 24.31 6.48
CA ALA A 382 7.45 25.26 6.38
C ALA A 382 8.75 24.55 5.99
N GLY A 383 9.44 25.07 4.96
CA GLY A 383 10.75 24.57 4.51
C GLY A 383 10.70 23.30 3.66
N LEU A 384 9.52 22.80 3.28
CA LEU A 384 9.36 21.64 2.40
C LEU A 384 8.67 22.04 1.10
N PRO A 385 9.03 21.43 -0.04
CA PRO A 385 8.30 21.59 -1.29
C PRO A 385 6.83 21.19 -1.11
N HIS A 386 5.94 21.85 -1.86
CA HIS A 386 4.51 21.65 -1.69
C HIS A 386 4.10 20.19 -1.95
N TYR A 387 4.67 19.56 -2.98
CA TYR A 387 4.40 18.16 -3.31
C TYR A 387 4.77 17.18 -2.18
N VAL A 388 5.86 17.42 -1.44
CA VAL A 388 6.26 16.62 -0.27
C VAL A 388 5.23 16.76 0.84
N ALA A 389 4.69 17.97 1.02
CA ALA A 389 3.72 18.28 2.04
C ALA A 389 2.35 17.63 1.74
N VAL A 390 1.92 17.64 0.47
CA VAL A 390 0.73 16.91 -0.02
C VAL A 390 0.90 15.41 0.19
N PHE A 391 2.06 14.85 -0.18
CA PHE A 391 2.36 13.44 0.08
C PHE A 391 2.34 13.12 1.57
N SER A 392 2.94 13.95 2.43
CA SER A 392 2.99 13.72 3.87
C SER A 392 1.59 13.68 4.49
N TRP A 393 0.71 14.58 4.06
CA TRP A 393 -0.69 14.59 4.46
C TRP A 393 -1.43 13.36 3.92
N GLY A 394 -1.27 13.05 2.63
CA GLY A 394 -1.97 11.95 1.97
C GLY A 394 -1.53 10.56 2.43
N SER A 395 -0.24 10.38 2.73
CA SER A 395 0.30 9.15 3.30
C SER A 395 -0.10 8.94 4.75
N THR A 396 -0.21 10.00 5.55
CA THR A 396 -0.79 9.92 6.90
C THR A 396 -2.29 9.61 6.82
N PHE A 397 -2.98 10.27 5.88
CA PHE A 397 -4.25 9.90 5.23
C PHE A 397 -4.48 8.39 5.18
N GLY A 398 -3.87 7.83 4.15
CA GLY A 398 -3.99 6.44 3.77
C GLY A 398 -3.46 5.53 4.86
N GLY A 399 -2.28 5.79 5.41
CA GLY A 399 -1.67 4.98 6.46
C GLY A 399 -2.62 4.78 7.65
N PHE A 400 -3.28 5.84 8.12
CA PHE A 400 -4.29 5.73 9.17
C PHE A 400 -5.51 4.91 8.71
N ALA A 401 -6.03 5.17 7.52
CA ALA A 401 -7.17 4.44 6.97
C ALA A 401 -6.89 2.93 6.84
N LEU A 402 -5.69 2.56 6.39
CA LEU A 402 -5.23 1.18 6.26
C LEU A 402 -5.03 0.54 7.65
N ALA A 403 -4.37 1.24 8.59
CA ALA A 403 -4.24 0.76 9.96
C ALA A 403 -5.59 0.52 10.64
N MET A 404 -6.57 1.40 10.41
CA MET A 404 -7.92 1.26 10.94
C MET A 404 -8.65 0.03 10.38
N ILE A 405 -8.58 -0.23 9.07
CA ILE A 405 -9.22 -1.42 8.52
C ILE A 405 -8.51 -2.71 8.98
N TYR A 406 -7.19 -2.69 9.18
CA TYR A 406 -6.46 -3.83 9.72
C TYR A 406 -6.87 -4.12 11.18
N LEU A 407 -7.07 -3.07 11.99
CA LEU A 407 -7.59 -3.21 13.35
C LEU A 407 -8.99 -3.84 13.33
N LEU A 408 -9.90 -3.29 12.53
CA LEU A 408 -11.27 -3.79 12.41
C LEU A 408 -11.32 -5.22 11.86
N MET A 409 -10.46 -5.55 10.91
CA MET A 409 -10.31 -6.91 10.39
C MET A 409 -9.80 -7.86 11.46
N SER A 410 -8.80 -7.46 12.25
CA SER A 410 -8.25 -8.28 13.34
C SER A 410 -9.29 -8.53 14.45
N VAL A 411 -10.09 -7.52 14.79
CA VAL A 411 -11.21 -7.67 15.73
C VAL A 411 -12.33 -8.53 15.13
N GLY A 412 -12.65 -8.33 13.85
CA GLY A 412 -13.65 -9.09 13.11
C GLY A 412 -13.28 -10.57 12.98
N ALA A 413 -12.01 -10.88 12.78
CA ALA A 413 -11.47 -12.23 12.69
C ALA A 413 -11.76 -13.07 13.95
N LEU A 414 -11.82 -12.45 15.14
CA LEU A 414 -12.21 -13.12 16.39
C LEU A 414 -13.64 -13.69 16.36
N ARG A 415 -14.49 -13.20 15.44
CA ARG A 415 -15.85 -13.71 15.19
C ARG A 415 -15.93 -14.50 13.90
N GLY A 416 -15.46 -13.94 12.78
CA GLY A 416 -15.58 -14.56 11.45
C GLY A 416 -14.73 -15.82 11.26
N LEU A 417 -13.65 -15.99 12.02
CA LEU A 417 -12.78 -17.18 11.95
C LEU A 417 -12.95 -18.13 13.16
N ARG A 418 -14.08 -18.07 13.89
CA ARG A 418 -14.38 -18.94 15.04
C ARG A 418 -14.51 -20.42 14.73
N ASP A 419 -14.77 -20.77 13.48
CA ASP A 419 -14.87 -22.17 13.04
C ASP A 419 -13.53 -22.71 12.51
N HIS A 420 -12.44 -21.94 12.66
CA HIS A 420 -11.12 -22.36 12.18
C HIS A 420 -10.53 -23.45 13.08
N SER A 421 -9.98 -24.51 12.48
CA SER A 421 -9.44 -25.68 13.21
C SER A 421 -8.32 -25.35 14.21
N ARG A 422 -7.59 -24.26 13.97
CA ARG A 422 -6.50 -23.76 14.83
C ARG A 422 -6.87 -22.42 15.47
N LEU A 423 -7.79 -22.43 16.44
CA LEU A 423 -8.25 -21.19 17.10
C LEU A 423 -7.16 -20.45 17.85
N TRP A 424 -6.22 -21.15 18.48
CA TRP A 424 -5.09 -20.51 19.17
C TRP A 424 -4.26 -19.64 18.20
N ALA A 425 -4.09 -20.08 16.95
CA ALA A 425 -3.35 -19.33 15.94
C ALA A 425 -4.14 -18.09 15.48
N VAL A 426 -5.47 -18.19 15.40
CA VAL A 426 -6.36 -17.03 15.16
C VAL A 426 -6.21 -16.01 16.29
N TYR A 427 -6.32 -16.44 17.54
CA TYR A 427 -6.17 -15.53 18.68
C TYR A 427 -4.80 -14.87 18.73
N LEU A 428 -3.73 -15.62 18.48
CA LEU A 428 -2.38 -15.08 18.42
C LEU A 428 -2.24 -14.05 17.29
N ALA A 429 -2.68 -14.38 16.08
CA ALA A 429 -2.61 -13.47 14.94
C ALA A 429 -3.45 -12.20 15.17
N CYS A 430 -4.65 -12.33 15.76
CA CYS A 430 -5.50 -11.19 16.10
C CYS A 430 -4.88 -10.32 17.19
N ALA A 431 -4.29 -10.92 18.24
CA ALA A 431 -3.63 -10.18 19.30
C ALA A 431 -2.44 -9.38 18.75
N VAL A 432 -1.59 -10.02 17.93
CA VAL A 432 -0.48 -9.36 17.24
C VAL A 432 -1.01 -8.25 16.33
N GLY A 433 -2.02 -8.53 15.50
CA GLY A 433 -2.64 -7.56 14.60
C GLY A 433 -3.20 -6.35 15.33
N ILE A 434 -3.93 -6.54 16.42
CA ILE A 434 -4.51 -5.46 17.25
C ILE A 434 -3.40 -4.61 17.86
N VAL A 435 -2.35 -5.22 18.42
CA VAL A 435 -1.23 -4.48 19.03
C VAL A 435 -0.50 -3.65 17.97
N VAL A 436 -0.16 -4.27 16.85
CA VAL A 436 0.59 -3.65 15.74
C VAL A 436 -0.19 -2.49 15.12
N THR A 437 -1.47 -2.69 14.84
CA THR A 437 -2.33 -1.67 14.20
C THR A 437 -2.73 -0.57 15.17
N GLY A 438 -3.00 -0.90 16.43
CA GLY A 438 -3.24 0.08 17.49
C GLY A 438 -2.02 0.97 17.72
N ALA A 439 -0.82 0.39 17.63
CA ALA A 439 0.43 1.14 17.67
C ALA A 439 0.57 2.08 16.46
N ALA A 440 0.31 1.60 15.24
CA ALA A 440 0.34 2.44 14.03
C ALA A 440 -0.66 3.63 14.12
N ILE A 441 -1.88 3.37 14.61
CA ILE A 441 -2.91 4.39 14.88
C ILE A 441 -2.41 5.42 15.89
N PHE A 442 -1.78 4.98 16.98
CA PHE A 442 -1.17 5.88 17.97
C PHE A 442 -0.08 6.75 17.33
N GLY A 443 0.77 6.16 16.50
CA GLY A 443 1.82 6.87 15.75
C GLY A 443 1.29 7.97 14.82
N SER A 444 0.07 7.83 14.30
CA SER A 444 -0.58 8.86 13.49
C SER A 444 -0.97 10.12 14.29
N PHE A 445 -1.04 10.05 15.63
CA PHE A 445 -1.35 11.19 16.49
C PHE A 445 -0.15 11.66 17.32
N TYR A 446 0.80 10.77 17.63
CA TYR A 446 1.88 11.05 18.55
C TYR A 446 2.87 12.09 18.01
N HIS A 447 2.82 13.31 18.57
CA HIS A 447 3.65 14.45 18.19
C HIS A 447 3.63 14.79 16.68
N VAL A 448 2.56 14.41 15.97
CA VAL A 448 2.35 14.86 14.60
C VAL A 448 1.92 16.32 14.65
N THR A 449 2.65 17.17 13.92
CA THR A 449 2.43 18.62 13.91
C THR A 449 1.38 19.02 12.87
N ALA A 450 0.79 20.20 13.06
CA ALA A 450 -0.06 20.80 12.05
C ALA A 450 0.77 21.17 10.80
N PRO A 451 0.23 20.97 9.58
CA PRO A 451 -1.16 20.58 9.29
C PRO A 451 -1.38 19.07 9.11
N VAL A 452 -0.35 18.23 9.19
CA VAL A 452 -0.45 16.77 8.96
C VAL A 452 -1.38 16.08 9.96
N ILE A 453 -1.41 16.56 11.20
CA ILE A 453 -2.30 16.02 12.25
C ILE A 453 -3.78 16.06 11.86
N TYR A 454 -4.19 16.94 10.93
CA TYR A 454 -5.56 16.98 10.45
C TYR A 454 -5.94 15.79 9.57
N ALA A 455 -4.97 15.08 9.00
CA ALA A 455 -5.17 13.89 8.18
C ALA A 455 -5.88 12.75 8.95
N PRO A 456 -5.38 12.25 10.10
CA PRO A 456 -6.08 11.20 10.85
C PRO A 456 -7.44 11.67 11.40
N TYR A 457 -7.60 12.94 11.74
CA TYR A 457 -8.92 13.48 12.13
C TYR A 457 -9.91 13.47 10.96
N ALA A 458 -9.49 13.86 9.76
CA ALA A 458 -10.32 13.77 8.56
C ALA A 458 -10.71 12.32 8.24
N ALA A 459 -9.79 11.37 8.44
CA ALA A 459 -10.06 9.95 8.28
C ALA A 459 -11.08 9.43 9.30
N LEU A 460 -10.99 9.85 10.57
CA LEU A 460 -11.99 9.54 11.59
C LEU A 460 -13.37 10.11 11.25
N VAL A 461 -13.42 11.36 10.78
CA VAL A 461 -14.68 11.97 10.32
C VAL A 461 -15.29 11.16 9.17
N LEU A 462 -14.46 10.70 8.22
CA LEU A 462 -14.92 9.86 7.12
C LEU A 462 -15.47 8.51 7.60
N LEU A 463 -14.81 7.88 8.59
CA LEU A 463 -15.30 6.64 9.20
C LEU A 463 -16.66 6.84 9.86
N LEU A 464 -16.81 7.92 10.65
CA LEU A 464 -18.07 8.27 11.31
C LEU A 464 -19.17 8.56 10.29
N LEU A 465 -18.86 9.32 9.23
CA LEU A 465 -19.79 9.58 8.14
C LEU A 465 -20.21 8.28 7.45
N GLY A 466 -19.25 7.38 7.19
CA GLY A 466 -19.50 6.06 6.63
C GLY A 466 -20.45 5.23 7.50
N LEU A 467 -20.26 5.25 8.82
CA LEU A 467 -21.16 4.60 9.77
C LEU A 467 -22.56 5.20 9.72
N VAL A 468 -22.68 6.53 9.80
CA VAL A 468 -23.97 7.24 9.73
C VAL A 468 -24.71 6.88 8.43
N LEU A 469 -24.02 6.94 7.28
CA LEU A 469 -24.60 6.58 5.99
C LEU A 469 -25.04 5.11 5.95
N ALA A 470 -24.26 4.21 6.54
CA ALA A 470 -24.61 2.79 6.62
C ALA A 470 -25.84 2.53 7.51
N TYR A 471 -26.03 3.32 8.58
CA TYR A 471 -27.22 3.27 9.42
C TYR A 471 -28.46 3.82 8.71
N VAL A 472 -28.34 4.97 8.04
CA VAL A 472 -29.46 5.60 7.33
C VAL A 472 -29.93 4.76 6.14
N ARG A 473 -29.00 4.14 5.40
CA ARG A 473 -29.31 3.30 4.23
C ARG A 473 -29.69 1.86 4.57
N ALA A 474 -29.78 1.49 5.85
CA ALA A 474 -30.05 0.12 6.28
C ALA A 474 -31.42 -0.43 5.84
N GLY A 475 -32.34 0.42 5.38
CA GLY A 475 -33.63 0.00 4.80
C GLY A 475 -33.56 -0.62 3.40
N ALA A 476 -32.40 -0.59 2.72
CA ALA A 476 -32.28 -1.01 1.31
C ALA A 476 -31.22 -2.12 1.04
N ALA A 477 -30.57 -2.66 2.08
CA ALA A 477 -29.49 -3.64 1.92
C ALA A 477 -30.03 -5.08 1.97
N THR A 478 -29.75 -5.86 0.94
CA THR A 478 -29.97 -7.32 0.89
C THR A 478 -28.97 -8.05 1.81
N ASN A 479 -29.33 -9.23 2.31
CA ASN A 479 -28.48 -10.01 3.21
C ASN A 479 -27.18 -10.43 2.52
N PHE A 480 -26.05 -10.34 3.22
CA PHE A 480 -24.72 -10.70 2.71
C PHE A 480 -24.58 -12.20 2.41
N ALA A 481 -25.39 -13.04 3.07
CA ALA A 481 -25.47 -14.48 2.80
C ALA A 481 -25.96 -14.75 1.37
N ASP A 482 -26.97 -14.00 0.89
CA ASP A 482 -27.54 -14.18 -0.46
C ASP A 482 -26.53 -13.87 -1.57
N THR A 483 -25.55 -12.99 -1.31
CA THR A 483 -24.48 -12.66 -2.26
C THR A 483 -23.36 -13.71 -2.33
N LEU A 484 -23.15 -14.51 -1.27
CA LEU A 484 -22.17 -15.59 -1.27
C LEU A 484 -22.70 -16.83 -2.01
N ASP A 485 -23.99 -17.13 -1.86
CA ASP A 485 -24.66 -18.24 -2.54
C ASP A 485 -24.94 -17.96 -4.04
N ALA A 486 -24.90 -16.70 -4.46
CA ALA A 486 -25.04 -16.30 -5.87
C ALA A 486 -23.77 -16.50 -6.71
N ALA A 487 -22.65 -16.94 -6.12
CA ALA A 487 -21.46 -17.32 -6.89
C ALA A 487 -21.68 -18.70 -7.53
N PRO A 488 -21.66 -18.83 -8.87
CA PRO A 488 -21.96 -20.10 -9.52
C PRO A 488 -20.93 -21.17 -9.11
N ALA A 489 -21.42 -22.32 -8.67
CA ALA A 489 -20.62 -23.51 -8.53
C ALA A 489 -19.89 -23.80 -9.85
N PRO A 490 -18.61 -24.21 -9.84
CA PRO A 490 -17.91 -24.58 -11.06
C PRO A 490 -18.72 -25.67 -11.77
N SER A 491 -19.02 -25.44 -13.04
CA SER A 491 -19.76 -26.39 -13.86
C SER A 491 -19.07 -27.75 -13.83
N ALA A 492 -19.82 -28.81 -13.54
CA ALA A 492 -19.35 -30.19 -13.41
C ALA A 492 -18.90 -30.82 -14.75
N GLY A 493 -18.38 -30.03 -15.69
CA GLY A 493 -18.05 -30.44 -17.05
C GLY A 493 -16.57 -30.65 -17.36
N SER A 494 -15.64 -30.37 -16.45
CA SER A 494 -14.19 -30.48 -16.75
C SER A 494 -13.46 -31.63 -16.04
N VAL A 495 -14.18 -32.58 -15.45
CA VAL A 495 -13.56 -33.75 -14.76
C VAL A 495 -13.47 -34.99 -15.66
N ALA A 496 -14.00 -34.95 -16.89
CA ALA A 496 -14.02 -36.12 -17.79
C ALA A 496 -12.90 -36.15 -18.86
N ALA A 497 -11.81 -35.41 -18.68
CA ALA A 497 -10.64 -35.47 -19.58
C ALA A 497 -9.34 -35.53 -18.78
N ALA A 498 -9.23 -36.53 -17.92
CA ALA A 498 -7.99 -37.01 -17.33
C ALA A 498 -8.17 -38.47 -16.91
N GLU A 499 -8.31 -39.34 -17.92
CA GLU A 499 -7.78 -40.70 -17.86
C GLU A 499 -6.58 -40.79 -18.82
#